data_AF-A0A447MUQ0-F1
#
_entry.id   AF-A0A447MUQ0-F1
#
_cell.length_a   1.000
_cell.length_b   1.000
_cell.length_c   1.000
_cell.angle_alpha   90.00
_cell.angle_beta   90.00
_cell.angle_gamma   90.00
#
_symmetry.space_group_name_H-M   'P 1'
#
loop_
_entity.id
_entity.type
_entity.pdbx_description
1 polymer ?
#
loop_
_entity_poly.entity_id
_entity_poly.type
_entity_poly.pdbx_seq_one_letter_code
_entity_poly.pdbx_strand_id
1 'polypeptide(L)'
;MALTQGPVTGELPPALLPIEEHGMKLLVDIQGGHKTGYYLDQRDSRLATRRYVENQRVLNCFSYTGGFAVSALMGGCRQVVSVDTSQDALDIARQNVELNQLDLSKAEFVRDDVFKLLRAYRERGEKFDVIIMDPPKFVENKSQLMGACRGYKDINMLAIQLLNPGGILLTFSCSGLMTSDLFQKIIADAAIDAGRDVQFIEQFRQAADHPVIATYPEGLYLKGFACRVM
;
A
#
# COMPACT_ATOMS: atom_id res chain seq x y z
N MET A 1 -4.74 17.82 28.63
CA MET A 1 -5.24 16.48 29.02
C MET A 1 -4.40 15.44 28.29
N ALA A 2 -4.01 14.35 28.96
CA ALA A 2 -3.41 13.22 28.26
C ALA A 2 -4.47 12.62 27.32
N LEU A 3 -4.06 12.23 26.11
CA LEU A 3 -4.92 11.45 25.23
C LEU A 3 -5.22 10.12 25.93
N THR A 4 -6.49 9.74 25.95
CA THR A 4 -6.94 8.47 26.53
C THR A 4 -7.65 7.66 25.45
N GLN A 5 -7.49 6.34 25.53
CA GLN A 5 -8.15 5.37 24.66
C GLN A 5 -8.69 4.24 25.53
N GLY A 6 -9.72 3.55 25.06
CA GLY A 6 -10.33 2.44 25.78
C GLY A 6 -11.80 2.26 25.44
N PRO A 7 -12.46 1.28 26.09
CA PRO A 7 -13.88 1.02 25.88
C PRO A 7 -14.71 2.25 26.31
N VAL A 8 -15.64 2.66 25.45
CA VAL A 8 -16.63 3.72 25.77
C VAL A 8 -17.92 3.09 26.28
N THR A 9 -18.37 2.00 25.66
CA THR A 9 -19.55 1.22 26.04
C THR A 9 -19.47 -0.18 25.42
N GLY A 10 -20.31 -1.11 25.90
CA GLY A 10 -20.38 -2.48 25.39
C GLY A 10 -19.21 -3.37 25.78
N GLU A 11 -19.05 -4.48 25.06
CA GLU A 11 -17.97 -5.44 25.26
C GLU A 11 -16.67 -4.96 24.59
N LEU A 12 -15.54 -5.33 25.20
CA LEU A 12 -14.23 -5.06 24.61
C LEU A 12 -14.08 -5.90 23.32
N PRO A 13 -13.63 -5.33 22.19
CA PRO A 13 -13.45 -6.10 20.96
C PRO A 13 -12.39 -7.18 21.13
N PRO A 14 -12.47 -8.31 20.40
CA PRO A 14 -11.41 -9.31 20.41
C PRO A 14 -10.10 -8.72 19.90
N ALA A 15 -8.99 -9.42 20.13
CA ALA A 15 -7.66 -9.00 19.65
C ALA A 15 -7.63 -8.84 18.12
N LEU A 16 -8.31 -9.74 17.40
CA LEU A 16 -8.50 -9.67 15.95
C LEU A 16 -9.97 -9.90 15.63
N LEU A 17 -10.61 -8.91 15.01
CA LEU A 17 -12.00 -8.95 14.56
C LEU A 17 -12.04 -9.14 13.04
N PRO A 18 -12.72 -10.16 12.50
CA PRO A 18 -12.91 -10.27 11.06
C PRO A 18 -13.97 -9.26 10.57
N ILE A 19 -13.62 -8.49 9.54
CA ILE A 19 -14.52 -7.66 8.74
C ILE A 19 -14.60 -8.20 7.31
N GLU A 20 -15.55 -7.71 6.52
CA GLU A 20 -15.70 -8.10 5.11
C GLU A 20 -15.78 -6.87 4.20
N GLU A 21 -15.05 -6.90 3.08
CA GLU A 21 -15.18 -5.95 1.97
C GLU A 21 -15.09 -6.67 0.62
N HIS A 22 -16.06 -6.45 -0.27
CA HIS A 22 -16.05 -7.04 -1.63
C HIS A 22 -15.79 -8.58 -1.65
N GLY A 23 -16.43 -9.31 -0.73
CA GLY A 23 -16.26 -10.76 -0.57
C GLY A 23 -14.90 -11.20 -0.01
N MET A 24 -14.10 -10.27 0.51
CA MET A 24 -12.79 -10.51 1.15
C MET A 24 -12.91 -10.29 2.65
N LYS A 25 -12.43 -11.24 3.44
CA LYS A 25 -12.36 -11.13 4.89
C LYS A 25 -11.00 -10.59 5.33
N LEU A 26 -10.99 -9.71 6.33
CA LEU A 26 -9.77 -9.13 6.88
C LEU A 26 -9.87 -9.04 8.40
N LEU A 27 -8.80 -9.41 9.09
CA LEU A 27 -8.64 -9.28 10.53
C LEU A 27 -8.17 -7.86 10.87
N VAL A 28 -8.87 -7.22 11.80
CA VAL A 28 -8.55 -5.88 12.31
C VAL A 28 -8.32 -5.92 13.81
N ASP A 29 -7.30 -5.19 14.28
CA ASP A 29 -7.03 -5.01 15.71
C ASP A 29 -7.53 -3.63 16.15
N ILE A 30 -8.70 -3.56 16.76
CA ILE A 30 -9.30 -2.28 17.20
C ILE A 30 -8.54 -1.69 18.40
N GLN A 31 -7.87 -2.52 19.20
CA GLN A 31 -7.24 -2.07 20.45
C GLN A 31 -5.82 -1.54 20.22
N GLY A 32 -5.02 -2.25 19.41
CA GLY A 32 -3.60 -1.98 19.18
C GLY A 32 -3.23 -1.65 17.74
N GLY A 33 -4.15 -1.81 16.78
CA GLY A 33 -3.88 -1.60 15.36
C GLY A 33 -3.71 -0.11 14.97
N HIS A 34 -3.25 0.11 13.75
CA HIS A 34 -3.06 1.47 13.22
C HIS A 34 -4.40 2.20 13.07
N LYS A 35 -4.39 3.53 13.30
CA LYS A 35 -5.59 4.38 13.25
C LYS A 35 -6.67 3.89 14.22
N THR A 36 -7.78 3.36 13.69
CA THR A 36 -8.90 2.75 14.44
C THR A 36 -8.89 1.22 14.32
N GLY A 37 -7.75 0.66 13.92
CA GLY A 37 -7.49 -0.76 13.75
C GLY A 37 -7.28 -1.23 12.30
N TYR A 38 -7.61 -0.40 11.30
CA TYR A 38 -7.40 -0.73 9.89
C TYR A 38 -7.47 0.49 8.95
N TYR A 39 -7.07 0.30 7.69
CA TYR A 39 -7.08 1.30 6.62
C TYR A 39 -8.29 1.12 5.69
N LEU A 40 -9.46 1.62 6.12
CA LEU A 40 -10.69 1.59 5.31
C LEU A 40 -10.63 2.53 4.10
N ASP A 41 -9.79 3.57 4.15
CA ASP A 41 -9.57 4.54 3.08
C ASP A 41 -9.03 3.91 1.79
N GLN A 42 -8.32 2.79 1.90
CA GLN A 42 -7.73 2.05 0.77
C GLN A 42 -8.62 0.96 0.18
N ARG A 43 -9.90 0.83 0.61
CA ARG A 43 -10.82 -0.24 0.16
C ARG A 43 -10.92 -0.34 -1.37
N ASP A 44 -11.17 0.77 -2.03
CA ASP A 44 -11.38 0.77 -3.48
C ASP A 44 -10.06 0.51 -4.24
N SER A 45 -8.92 0.92 -3.67
CA SER A 45 -7.58 0.62 -4.19
C SER A 45 -7.24 -0.87 -4.07
N ARG A 46 -7.59 -1.52 -2.97
CA ARG A 46 -7.47 -2.98 -2.80
C ARG A 46 -8.33 -3.73 -3.80
N LEU A 47 -9.57 -3.31 -4.01
CA LEU A 47 -10.44 -3.88 -5.03
C LEU A 47 -9.83 -3.71 -6.44
N ALA A 48 -9.34 -2.51 -6.74
CA ALA A 48 -8.68 -2.19 -8.00
C ALA A 48 -7.45 -3.07 -8.27
N THR A 49 -6.65 -3.42 -7.26
CA THR A 49 -5.49 -4.31 -7.41
C THR A 49 -5.85 -5.61 -8.12
N ARG A 50 -7.04 -6.17 -7.86
CA ARG A 50 -7.47 -7.45 -8.44
C ARG A 50 -7.44 -7.49 -9.98
N ARG A 51 -7.67 -6.35 -10.65
CA ARG A 51 -7.70 -6.28 -12.12
C ARG A 51 -6.31 -6.22 -12.79
N TYR A 52 -5.26 -6.00 -12.02
CA TYR A 52 -3.89 -5.84 -12.55
C TYR A 52 -3.02 -7.09 -12.37
N VAL A 53 -3.47 -8.06 -11.57
CA VAL A 53 -2.60 -9.07 -10.95
C VAL A 53 -2.81 -10.49 -11.48
N GLU A 54 -3.78 -10.73 -12.37
CA GLU A 54 -4.05 -12.07 -12.91
C GLU A 54 -2.76 -12.68 -13.52
N ASN A 55 -2.36 -13.84 -13.01
CA ASN A 55 -1.14 -14.56 -13.39
C ASN A 55 0.18 -13.76 -13.25
N GLN A 56 0.17 -12.62 -12.54
CA GLN A 56 1.34 -11.76 -12.35
C GLN A 56 2.15 -12.12 -11.09
N ARG A 57 3.44 -11.79 -11.09
CA ARG A 57 4.27 -11.75 -9.87
C ARG A 57 4.17 -10.37 -9.22
N VAL A 58 3.69 -10.32 -7.98
CA VAL A 58 3.37 -9.09 -7.26
C VAL A 58 4.34 -8.86 -6.10
N LEU A 59 4.78 -7.62 -5.92
CA LEU A 59 5.47 -7.16 -4.71
C LEU A 59 4.56 -6.16 -3.98
N ASN A 60 4.27 -6.43 -2.71
CA ASN A 60 3.49 -5.56 -1.84
C ASN A 60 4.41 -4.96 -0.76
N CYS A 61 4.84 -3.72 -0.96
CA CYS A 61 5.72 -3.00 -0.05
C CYS A 61 4.91 -2.27 1.03
N PHE A 62 5.44 -2.25 2.26
CA PHE A 62 4.73 -1.69 3.43
C PHE A 62 3.39 -2.40 3.62
N SER A 63 3.45 -3.73 3.57
CA SER A 63 2.27 -4.58 3.40
C SER A 63 1.29 -4.54 4.57
N TYR A 64 1.72 -4.10 5.75
CA TYR A 64 0.97 -4.11 6.99
C TYR A 64 0.33 -5.50 7.20
N THR A 65 -0.97 -5.56 7.51
CA THR A 65 -1.71 -6.82 7.70
C THR A 65 -2.17 -7.47 6.39
N GLY A 66 -1.53 -7.13 5.25
CA GLY A 66 -1.63 -7.88 4.01
C GLY A 66 -2.88 -7.64 3.17
N GLY A 67 -3.64 -6.56 3.38
CA GLY A 67 -4.89 -6.31 2.65
C GLY A 67 -4.74 -6.33 1.12
N PHE A 68 -3.67 -5.72 0.61
CA PHE A 68 -3.32 -5.75 -0.81
C PHE A 68 -2.84 -7.12 -1.28
N ALA A 69 -2.21 -7.93 -0.42
CA ALA A 69 -1.76 -9.27 -0.77
C ALA A 69 -2.93 -10.26 -0.89
N VAL A 70 -3.90 -10.19 0.04
CA VAL A 70 -5.14 -10.96 -0.06
C VAL A 70 -5.90 -10.55 -1.32
N SER A 71 -5.97 -9.26 -1.62
CA SER A 71 -6.56 -8.77 -2.87
C SER A 71 -5.83 -9.30 -4.10
N ALA A 72 -4.50 -9.32 -4.10
CA ALA A 72 -3.71 -9.87 -5.19
C ALA A 72 -3.99 -11.36 -5.43
N LEU A 73 -4.08 -12.15 -4.37
CA LEU A 73 -4.41 -13.58 -4.43
C LEU A 73 -5.85 -13.81 -4.92
N MET A 74 -6.82 -13.03 -4.45
CA MET A 74 -8.20 -13.07 -4.96
C MET A 74 -8.30 -12.64 -6.44
N GLY A 75 -7.39 -11.79 -6.90
CA GLY A 75 -7.23 -11.42 -8.31
C GLY A 75 -6.49 -12.47 -9.15
N GLY A 76 -6.10 -13.62 -8.56
CA GLY A 76 -5.47 -14.71 -9.29
C GLY A 76 -3.99 -14.50 -9.60
N CYS A 77 -3.25 -13.80 -8.74
CA CYS A 77 -1.80 -13.66 -8.95
C CYS A 77 -1.06 -15.00 -8.95
N ARG A 78 0.07 -15.05 -9.67
CA ARG A 78 0.97 -16.20 -9.70
C ARG A 78 1.73 -16.32 -8.37
N GLN A 79 2.17 -15.18 -7.84
CA GLN A 79 2.85 -15.06 -6.56
C GLN A 79 2.67 -13.63 -6.02
N VAL A 80 2.58 -13.48 -4.70
CA VAL A 80 2.70 -12.18 -4.02
C VAL A 80 3.75 -12.25 -2.91
N VAL A 81 4.70 -11.30 -2.93
CA VAL A 81 5.69 -11.10 -1.87
C VAL A 81 5.26 -9.88 -1.06
N SER A 82 4.99 -10.06 0.23
CA SER A 82 4.60 -9.00 1.16
C SER A 82 5.77 -8.64 2.05
N VAL A 83 6.10 -7.35 2.12
CA VAL A 83 7.25 -6.84 2.87
C VAL A 83 6.78 -5.85 3.93
N ASP A 84 7.19 -6.07 5.18
CA ASP A 84 6.93 -5.14 6.28
C ASP A 84 8.05 -5.24 7.33
N THR A 85 8.19 -4.23 8.18
CA THR A 85 9.15 -4.28 9.30
C THR A 85 8.56 -4.99 10.52
N SER A 86 7.22 -5.06 10.63
CA SER A 86 6.52 -5.68 11.75
C SER A 86 6.25 -7.17 11.50
N GLN A 87 6.81 -8.05 12.34
CA GLN A 87 6.48 -9.48 12.28
C GLN A 87 5.01 -9.72 12.62
N ASP A 88 4.48 -9.03 13.63
CA ASP A 88 3.09 -9.17 14.05
C ASP A 88 2.12 -8.83 12.91
N ALA A 89 2.43 -7.80 12.12
CA ALA A 89 1.64 -7.45 10.94
C ALA A 89 1.69 -8.54 9.86
N LEU A 90 2.87 -9.12 9.61
CA LEU A 90 3.04 -10.22 8.66
C LEU A 90 2.36 -11.51 9.12
N ASP A 91 2.32 -11.79 10.43
CA ASP A 91 1.61 -12.93 10.99
C ASP A 91 0.09 -12.78 10.82
N ILE A 92 -0.44 -11.56 10.97
CA ILE A 92 -1.84 -11.25 10.65
C ILE A 92 -2.08 -11.34 9.13
N ALA A 93 -1.13 -10.89 8.30
CA ALA A 93 -1.22 -11.01 6.85
C ALA A 93 -1.35 -12.48 6.41
N ARG A 94 -0.59 -13.38 7.03
CA ARG A 94 -0.71 -14.83 6.82
C ARG A 94 -2.08 -15.36 7.24
N GLN A 95 -2.55 -15.00 8.44
CA GLN A 95 -3.87 -15.39 8.93
C GLN A 95 -4.99 -14.89 8.00
N ASN A 96 -4.83 -13.71 7.40
CA ASN A 96 -5.79 -13.17 6.43
C ASN A 96 -5.84 -14.01 5.14
N VAL A 97 -4.71 -14.54 4.67
CA VAL A 97 -4.70 -15.48 3.53
C VAL A 97 -5.44 -16.77 3.88
N GLU A 98 -5.15 -17.34 5.06
CA GLU A 98 -5.79 -18.56 5.57
C GLU A 98 -7.31 -18.36 5.78
N LEU A 99 -7.73 -17.22 6.33
CA LEU A 99 -9.14 -16.86 6.59
C LEU A 99 -9.99 -16.85 5.31
N ASN A 100 -9.38 -16.48 4.18
CA ASN A 100 -10.03 -16.48 2.88
C ASN A 100 -9.87 -17.80 2.12
N GLN A 101 -9.27 -18.82 2.72
CA GLN A 101 -8.99 -20.12 2.09
C GLN A 101 -8.17 -19.99 0.81
N LEU A 102 -7.25 -19.03 0.79
CA LEU A 102 -6.38 -18.75 -0.35
C LEU A 102 -5.11 -19.59 -0.27
N ASP A 103 -4.47 -19.80 -1.43
CA ASP A 103 -3.28 -20.63 -1.57
C ASP A 103 -2.04 -19.95 -0.97
N LEU A 104 -1.66 -20.38 0.25
CA LEU A 104 -0.46 -19.90 0.93
C LEU A 104 0.84 -20.17 0.17
N SER A 105 0.90 -21.16 -0.72
CA SER A 105 2.13 -21.44 -1.49
C SER A 105 2.47 -20.32 -2.47
N LYS A 106 1.49 -19.46 -2.79
CA LYS A 106 1.66 -18.28 -3.64
C LYS A 106 2.00 -17.01 -2.84
N ALA A 107 2.05 -17.08 -1.50
CA ALA A 107 2.27 -15.93 -0.64
C ALA A 107 3.61 -16.04 0.11
N GLU A 108 4.47 -15.04 -0.04
CA GLU A 108 5.71 -14.89 0.71
C GLU A 108 5.60 -13.68 1.65
N PHE A 109 6.11 -13.81 2.87
CA PHE A 109 6.08 -12.76 3.89
C PHE A 109 7.52 -12.49 4.35
N VAL A 110 8.03 -11.29 4.06
CA VAL A 110 9.43 -10.92 4.27
C VAL A 110 9.51 -9.81 5.30
N ARG A 111 10.13 -10.09 6.44
CA ARG A 111 10.41 -9.07 7.45
C ARG A 111 11.75 -8.39 7.19
N ASP A 112 11.74 -7.23 6.54
CA ASP A 112 12.92 -6.39 6.35
C ASP A 112 12.52 -4.92 6.17
N ASP A 113 13.51 -4.03 6.24
CA ASP A 113 13.32 -2.65 5.81
C ASP A 113 13.08 -2.61 4.28
N VAL A 114 11.99 -1.97 3.86
CA VAL A 114 11.57 -1.95 2.45
C VAL A 114 12.65 -1.31 1.57
N PHE A 115 13.24 -0.18 1.99
CA PHE A 115 14.26 0.49 1.18
C PHE A 115 15.50 -0.39 0.97
N LYS A 116 15.95 -1.07 2.03
CA LYS A 116 17.06 -2.02 1.97
C LYS A 116 16.73 -3.21 1.06
N LEU A 117 15.54 -3.79 1.21
CA LEU A 117 15.13 -4.95 0.42
C LEU A 117 15.01 -4.62 -1.07
N LEU A 118 14.40 -3.48 -1.43
CA LEU A 118 14.30 -3.06 -2.84
C LEU A 118 15.67 -2.86 -3.48
N ARG A 119 16.65 -2.29 -2.76
CA ARG A 119 18.02 -2.16 -3.26
C ARG A 119 18.68 -3.53 -3.46
N ALA A 120 18.49 -4.46 -2.52
CA ALA A 120 19.00 -5.82 -2.64
C ALA A 120 18.36 -6.58 -3.82
N TYR A 121 17.05 -6.45 -4.02
CA TYR A 121 16.34 -7.00 -5.18
C TYR A 121 16.86 -6.41 -6.50
N ARG A 122 17.12 -5.10 -6.53
CA ARG A 122 17.68 -4.44 -7.71
C ARG A 122 19.07 -4.97 -8.03
N GLU A 123 19.94 -5.13 -7.03
CA GLU A 123 21.28 -5.68 -7.18
C GLU A 123 21.28 -7.14 -7.66
N ARG A 124 20.27 -7.91 -7.25
CA ARG A 124 20.06 -9.30 -7.69
C ARG A 124 19.40 -9.42 -9.05
N GLY A 125 18.96 -8.31 -9.65
CA GLY A 125 18.23 -8.31 -10.92
C GLY A 125 16.81 -8.88 -10.81
N GLU A 126 16.21 -8.88 -9.62
CA GLU A 126 14.82 -9.31 -9.43
C GLU A 126 13.86 -8.44 -10.23
N LYS A 127 12.78 -9.05 -10.72
CA LYS A 127 11.73 -8.38 -11.48
C LYS A 127 10.34 -8.79 -11.05
N PHE A 128 9.43 -7.82 -11.09
CA PHE A 128 8.02 -7.98 -10.78
C PHE A 128 7.15 -7.45 -11.91
N ASP A 129 5.94 -7.98 -11.99
CA ASP A 129 4.95 -7.56 -12.98
C ASP A 129 4.04 -6.47 -12.40
N VAL A 130 3.79 -6.52 -11.08
CA VAL A 130 3.05 -5.50 -10.34
C VAL A 130 3.77 -5.18 -9.03
N ILE A 131 3.93 -3.90 -8.71
CA ILE A 131 4.43 -3.45 -7.40
C ILE A 131 3.40 -2.52 -6.77
N ILE A 132 3.09 -2.77 -5.50
CA ILE A 132 2.21 -1.96 -4.66
C ILE A 132 3.10 -1.23 -3.65
N MET A 133 2.93 0.08 -3.56
CA MET A 133 3.78 0.97 -2.79
C MET A 133 2.91 1.92 -1.94
N ASP A 134 2.63 1.52 -0.70
CA ASP A 134 1.82 2.31 0.25
C ASP A 134 2.61 2.66 1.54
N PRO A 135 3.63 3.53 1.45
CA PRO A 135 4.47 3.86 2.59
C PRO A 135 3.70 4.63 3.67
N PRO A 136 4.18 4.59 4.94
CA PRO A 136 3.68 5.46 5.98
C PRO A 136 3.91 6.95 5.64
N LYS A 137 3.25 7.85 6.38
CA LYS A 137 3.40 9.29 6.18
C LYS A 137 4.86 9.72 6.41
N PHE A 138 5.56 10.12 5.34
CA PHE A 138 6.88 10.77 5.45
C PHE A 138 6.80 12.26 5.81
N VAL A 139 5.63 12.90 5.72
CA VAL A 139 5.44 14.31 6.03
C VAL A 139 4.44 14.45 7.18
N GLU A 140 4.88 15.00 8.30
CA GLU A 140 3.99 15.43 9.38
C GLU A 140 3.78 16.96 9.38
N ASN A 141 4.76 17.71 8.88
CA ASN A 141 4.72 19.17 8.86
C ASN A 141 5.43 19.76 7.61
N LYS A 142 5.22 21.06 7.35
CA LYS A 142 5.72 21.73 6.13
C LYS A 142 7.24 21.72 5.99
N SER A 143 8.01 21.80 7.09
CA SER A 143 9.48 21.83 7.01
C SER A 143 10.07 20.49 6.56
N GLN A 144 9.36 19.39 6.75
CA GLN A 144 9.76 18.05 6.31
C GLN A 144 9.43 17.74 4.84
N LEU A 145 8.65 18.58 4.16
CA LEU A 145 8.12 18.28 2.82
C LEU A 145 9.22 17.94 1.81
N MET A 146 10.30 18.73 1.74
CA MET A 146 11.41 18.45 0.82
C MET A 146 12.16 17.15 1.14
N GLY A 147 12.28 16.78 2.41
CA GLY A 147 12.87 15.50 2.82
C GLY A 147 12.00 14.34 2.36
N ALA A 148 10.69 14.44 2.60
CA ALA A 148 9.74 13.43 2.18
C ALA A 148 9.64 13.28 0.67
N CYS A 149 9.66 14.37 -0.11
CA CYS A 149 9.66 14.30 -1.57
C CYS A 149 10.84 13.46 -2.08
N ARG A 150 12.03 13.60 -1.46
CA ARG A 150 13.20 12.78 -1.79
C ARG A 150 12.98 11.30 -1.45
N GLY A 151 12.39 11.00 -0.29
CA GLY A 151 12.05 9.62 0.09
C GLY A 151 11.04 8.98 -0.87
N TYR A 152 9.99 9.71 -1.24
CA TYR A 152 9.02 9.26 -2.24
C TYR A 152 9.64 9.08 -3.62
N LYS A 153 10.54 9.98 -4.04
CA LYS A 153 11.27 9.83 -5.30
C LYS A 153 12.09 8.54 -5.31
N ASP A 154 12.91 8.34 -4.28
CA ASP A 154 13.80 7.18 -4.19
C ASP A 154 13.03 5.85 -4.19
N ILE A 155 11.96 5.74 -3.40
CA ILE A 155 11.19 4.50 -3.32
C ILE A 155 10.44 4.18 -4.62
N ASN A 156 9.89 5.21 -5.29
CA ASN A 156 9.22 5.02 -6.59
C ASN A 156 10.23 4.70 -7.70
N MET A 157 11.42 5.32 -7.67
CA MET A 157 12.49 5.03 -8.63
C MET A 157 12.94 3.56 -8.51
N LEU A 158 13.18 3.08 -7.28
CA LEU A 158 13.52 1.68 -7.03
C LEU A 158 12.42 0.73 -7.51
N ALA A 159 11.15 1.05 -7.26
CA ALA A 159 10.03 0.25 -7.75
C ALA A 159 9.99 0.19 -9.30
N ILE A 160 10.16 1.32 -9.99
CA ILE A 160 10.19 1.37 -11.46
C ILE A 160 11.36 0.54 -12.02
N GLN A 161 12.52 0.57 -11.36
CA GLN A 161 13.70 -0.24 -11.72
C GLN A 161 13.45 -1.74 -11.55
N LEU A 162 12.55 -2.15 -10.67
CA LEU A 162 12.19 -3.55 -10.40
C LEU A 162 11.03 -4.07 -11.26
N LEU A 163 10.35 -3.22 -12.02
CA LEU A 163 9.25 -3.65 -12.89
C LEU A 163 9.75 -4.24 -14.22
N ASN A 164 9.02 -5.21 -14.75
CA ASN A 164 9.16 -5.65 -16.15
C ASN A 164 8.61 -4.57 -17.12
N PRO A 165 9.02 -4.57 -18.41
CA PRO A 165 8.31 -3.82 -19.46
C PRO A 165 6.81 -4.16 -19.46
N GLY A 166 5.97 -3.12 -19.47
CA GLY A 166 4.52 -3.26 -19.31
C GLY A 166 4.04 -3.49 -17.87
N GLY A 167 4.95 -3.58 -16.90
CA GLY A 167 4.62 -3.77 -15.49
C GLY A 167 3.92 -2.57 -14.86
N ILE A 168 3.17 -2.81 -13.78
CA ILE A 168 2.30 -1.82 -13.14
C ILE A 168 2.83 -1.44 -11.75
N LEU A 169 2.97 -0.14 -11.49
CA LEU A 169 3.20 0.43 -10.16
C LEU A 169 1.89 1.00 -9.63
N LEU A 170 1.39 0.48 -8.50
CA LEU A 170 0.32 1.09 -7.72
C LEU A 170 0.95 1.82 -6.54
N THR A 171 1.06 3.14 -6.62
CA THR A 171 1.80 3.94 -5.62
C THR A 171 0.92 4.98 -4.95
N PHE A 172 1.12 5.18 -3.65
CA PHE A 172 0.24 5.96 -2.79
C PHE A 172 1.00 6.96 -1.91
N SER A 173 0.28 8.01 -1.50
CA SER A 173 0.69 8.94 -0.45
C SER A 173 -0.55 9.39 0.33
N CYS A 174 -0.48 9.31 1.66
CA CYS A 174 -1.56 9.75 2.55
C CYS A 174 -1.26 11.08 3.26
N SER A 175 -0.29 11.86 2.79
CA SER A 175 0.03 13.17 3.35
C SER A 175 -0.86 14.27 2.77
N GLY A 176 -1.57 15.01 3.63
CA GLY A 176 -2.36 16.17 3.22
C GLY A 176 -1.52 17.34 2.68
N LEU A 177 -0.22 17.39 2.99
CA LEU A 177 0.71 18.38 2.43
C LEU A 177 1.25 17.97 1.05
N MET A 178 1.05 16.71 0.65
CA MET A 178 1.40 16.19 -0.66
C MET A 178 0.20 16.34 -1.60
N THR A 179 0.22 17.38 -2.44
CA THR A 179 -0.82 17.55 -3.47
C THR A 179 -0.70 16.46 -4.52
N SER A 180 -1.81 16.20 -5.22
CA SER A 180 -1.85 15.23 -6.33
C SER A 180 -0.81 15.56 -7.41
N ASP A 181 -0.69 16.84 -7.75
CA ASP A 181 0.22 17.32 -8.79
C ASP A 181 1.68 17.19 -8.37
N LEU A 182 1.99 17.46 -7.10
CA LEU A 182 3.33 17.28 -6.57
C LEU A 182 3.72 15.80 -6.58
N PHE A 183 2.80 14.90 -6.17
CA PHE A 183 3.06 13.47 -6.19
C PHE A 183 3.27 12.93 -7.61
N GLN A 184 2.47 13.38 -8.59
CA GLN A 184 2.70 13.04 -10.00
C GLN A 184 4.08 13.50 -10.50
N LYS A 185 4.49 14.72 -10.16
CA LYS A 185 5.83 15.24 -10.51
C LYS A 185 6.95 14.41 -9.88
N ILE A 186 6.77 13.95 -8.65
CA ILE A 186 7.74 13.06 -7.98
C ILE A 186 7.84 11.72 -8.72
N ILE A 187 6.71 11.14 -9.12
CA ILE A 187 6.69 9.88 -9.89
C ILE A 187 7.36 10.07 -11.26
N ALA A 188 7.08 11.18 -11.95
CA ALA A 188 7.72 11.51 -13.22
C ALA A 188 9.24 11.69 -13.09
N ASP A 189 9.69 12.41 -12.05
CA ASP A 189 11.12 12.61 -11.75
C ASP A 189 11.81 11.28 -11.37
N ALA A 190 11.12 10.40 -10.65
CA ALA A 190 11.58 9.05 -10.35
C ALA A 190 11.70 8.17 -11.62
N ALA A 191 10.79 8.33 -12.58
CA ALA A 191 10.81 7.61 -13.85
C ALA A 191 12.00 8.05 -14.73
N ILE A 192 12.26 9.36 -14.80
CA ILE A 192 13.43 9.93 -15.49
C ILE A 192 14.73 9.36 -14.92
N ASP A 193 14.91 9.39 -13.61
CA ASP A 193 16.13 8.86 -12.96
C ASP A 193 16.22 7.33 -13.05
N ALA A 194 15.09 6.63 -13.16
CA ALA A 194 15.06 5.20 -13.45
C ALA A 194 15.39 4.88 -14.92
N GLY A 195 15.44 5.88 -15.80
CA GLY A 195 15.68 5.71 -17.23
C GLY A 195 14.53 5.01 -17.96
N ARG A 196 13.28 5.19 -17.51
CA ARG A 196 12.09 4.53 -18.07
C ARG A 196 10.91 5.49 -18.18
N ASP A 197 10.16 5.37 -19.27
CA ASP A 197 8.89 6.08 -19.39
C ASP A 197 7.77 5.35 -18.62
N VAL A 198 6.84 6.14 -18.07
CA VAL A 198 5.66 5.63 -17.39
C VAL A 198 4.39 6.35 -17.87
N GLN A 199 3.30 5.59 -17.97
CA GLN A 199 1.97 6.10 -18.30
C GLN A 199 1.11 6.08 -17.03
N PHE A 200 0.54 7.22 -16.64
CA PHE A 200 -0.53 7.23 -15.63
C PHE A 200 -1.81 6.68 -16.25
N ILE A 201 -2.25 5.51 -15.81
CA ILE A 201 -3.41 4.81 -16.38
C ILE A 201 -4.64 4.85 -15.46
N GLU A 202 -4.44 5.15 -14.18
CA GLU A 202 -5.54 5.39 -13.24
C GLU A 202 -5.09 6.27 -12.07
N GLN A 203 -6.05 7.00 -11.50
CA GLN A 203 -5.86 7.77 -10.27
C GLN A 203 -6.77 7.21 -9.17
N PHE A 204 -6.19 6.98 -7.99
CA PHE A 204 -6.88 6.50 -6.81
C PHE A 204 -7.23 7.62 -5.83
N ARG A 205 -8.25 7.37 -5.02
CA ARG A 205 -8.78 8.29 -4.02
C ARG A 205 -9.17 7.50 -2.76
N GLN A 206 -9.24 8.20 -1.62
CA GLN A 206 -9.90 7.68 -0.42
C GLN A 206 -11.34 7.24 -0.75
N ALA A 207 -11.74 6.11 -0.19
CA ALA A 207 -13.02 5.48 -0.51
C ALA A 207 -14.24 6.36 -0.09
N ALA A 208 -15.42 6.04 -0.62
CA ALA A 208 -16.61 6.91 -0.53
C ALA A 208 -17.12 7.22 0.90
N ASP A 209 -16.80 6.37 1.88
CA ASP A 209 -17.02 6.58 3.32
C ASP A 209 -16.04 7.59 3.95
N HIS A 210 -15.10 8.11 3.17
CA HIS A 210 -14.21 9.22 3.49
C HIS A 210 -14.54 10.43 2.62
N PRO A 211 -15.76 10.99 2.69
CA PRO A 211 -16.17 12.08 1.82
C PRO A 211 -15.32 13.33 2.05
N VAL A 212 -15.19 14.13 0.99
CA VAL A 212 -14.51 15.44 1.07
C VAL A 212 -15.56 16.49 0.81
N ILE A 213 -15.91 17.24 1.85
CA ILE A 213 -16.86 18.35 1.71
C ILE A 213 -16.25 19.44 0.83
N ALA A 214 -17.05 20.00 -0.08
CA ALA A 214 -16.56 20.93 -1.10
C ALA A 214 -15.88 22.18 -0.53
N THR A 215 -16.29 22.61 0.66
CA THR A 215 -15.74 23.78 1.36
C THR A 215 -14.44 23.49 2.13
N TYR A 216 -13.96 22.25 2.14
CA TYR A 216 -12.73 21.83 2.83
C TYR A 216 -11.94 20.82 1.96
N PRO A 217 -11.26 21.31 0.90
CA PRO A 217 -10.50 20.45 -0.01
C PRO A 217 -9.33 19.71 0.66
N GLU A 218 -8.82 20.21 1.78
CA GLU A 218 -7.74 19.59 2.56
C GLU A 218 -8.15 18.23 3.15
N GLY A 219 -9.45 17.95 3.25
CA GLY A 219 -9.97 16.64 3.61
C GLY A 219 -9.65 15.54 2.60
N LEU A 220 -9.24 15.90 1.37
CA LEU A 220 -8.68 14.98 0.40
C LEU A 220 -7.20 14.75 0.70
N TYR A 221 -6.88 13.74 1.53
CA TYR A 221 -5.50 13.47 1.94
C TYR A 221 -4.86 12.31 1.17
N LEU A 222 -5.63 11.28 0.80
CA LEU A 222 -5.10 10.14 0.05
C LEU A 222 -4.91 10.50 -1.42
N LYS A 223 -3.75 10.16 -1.98
CA LYS A 223 -3.42 10.21 -3.40
C LYS A 223 -2.87 8.85 -3.80
N GLY A 224 -3.24 8.35 -4.97
CA GLY A 224 -2.57 7.21 -5.55
C GLY A 224 -2.68 7.20 -7.06
N PHE A 225 -1.77 6.47 -7.70
CA PHE A 225 -1.75 6.29 -9.14
C PHE A 225 -1.42 4.84 -9.50
N ALA A 226 -2.05 4.37 -10.58
CA ALA A 226 -1.55 3.23 -11.33
C ALA A 226 -0.69 3.75 -12.48
N CYS A 227 0.57 3.34 -12.51
CA CYS A 227 1.54 3.72 -13.52
C CYS A 227 1.99 2.48 -14.29
N ARG A 228 1.87 2.49 -15.61
CA ARG A 228 2.40 1.43 -16.47
C ARG A 228 3.78 1.81 -16.98
N VAL A 229 4.77 0.96 -16.75
CA VAL A 229 6.13 1.17 -17.25
C VAL A 229 6.21 0.73 -18.71
N MET A 230 6.84 1.55 -19.55
CA MET A 230 7.04 1.26 -20.97
C MET A 230 8.26 0.37 -21.24
#